data_AF-A0A496UUA2-F1
#
_entry.id   AF-A0A496UUA2-F1
#
_cell.length_a   1.000
_cell.length_b   1.000
_cell.length_c   1.000
_cell.angle_alpha   90.00
_cell.angle_beta   90.00
_cell.angle_gamma   90.00
#
_symmetry.space_group_name_H-M   'P 1'
#
loop_
_entity.id
_entity.type
_entity.pdbx_description
1 polymer ?
#
loop_
_entity_poly.entity_id
_entity_poly.type
_entity_poly.pdbx_seq_one_letter_code
_entity_poly.pdbx_strand_id
1 'polypeptide(L)'
;MGCPLRLSRTKIEYLSDRILRLMQEDARIHPDTNNDLVVRAIDDAIYENMQLESEIDEEVETLVQQNSDEIRAMEMDVGALRNKIKRELARKKGFVI
;
A
#
# COMPACT_ATOMS: atom_id res chain seq x y z
N MET A 1 -12.57 -6.83 10.13
CA MET A 1 -11.26 -7.33 9.68
C MET A 1 -11.00 -6.78 8.29
N GLY A 2 -10.22 -5.71 8.16
CA GLY A 2 -9.65 -5.36 6.86
C GLY A 2 -8.36 -6.15 6.74
N CYS A 3 -8.35 -7.24 5.98
CA CYS A 3 -7.08 -7.89 5.64
C CYS A 3 -6.27 -6.91 4.78
N PRO A 4 -4.96 -6.71 5.06
CA PRO A 4 -4.11 -5.94 4.17
C PRO A 4 -4.21 -6.54 2.77
N LEU A 5 -4.30 -5.67 1.76
CA LEU A 5 -4.41 -6.02 0.35
C LEU A 5 -3.14 -6.78 -0.08
N ARG A 6 -3.09 -8.09 0.16
CA ARG A 6 -2.01 -8.95 -0.33
C ARG A 6 -2.33 -9.37 -1.75
N LEU A 7 -1.80 -8.63 -2.72
CA LEU A 7 -1.75 -9.08 -4.10
C LEU A 7 -0.87 -10.35 -4.18
N SER A 8 -1.33 -11.36 -4.92
CA SER A 8 -0.50 -12.51 -5.22
C SER A 8 0.61 -12.11 -6.21
N ARG A 9 1.72 -12.85 -6.21
CA ARG A 9 2.83 -12.63 -7.15
C ARG A 9 2.34 -12.58 -8.61
N THR A 10 1.51 -13.54 -9.01
CA THR A 10 0.90 -13.58 -10.36
C THR A 10 0.08 -12.33 -10.68
N LYS A 11 -0.58 -11.74 -9.67
CA LYS A 11 -1.36 -10.52 -9.86
C LYS A 11 -0.46 -9.28 -9.98
N ILE A 12 0.67 -9.25 -9.28
CA ILE A 12 1.69 -8.21 -9.42
C ILE A 12 2.28 -8.27 -10.83
N GLU A 13 2.74 -9.44 -11.27
CA GLU A 13 3.27 -9.66 -12.64
C GLU A 13 2.26 -9.21 -13.71
N TYR A 14 0.98 -9.60 -13.56
CA TYR A 14 -0.08 -9.17 -14.47
C TYR A 14 -0.28 -7.64 -14.49
N LEU A 15 -0.22 -6.99 -13.32
CA LEU A 15 -0.36 -5.53 -13.23
C LEU A 15 0.84 -4.83 -13.87
N SER A 16 2.04 -5.31 -13.65
CA SER A 16 3.26 -4.74 -14.21
C SER A 16 3.30 -4.84 -15.72
N ASP A 17 2.94 -6.00 -16.28
CA ASP A 17 2.77 -6.16 -17.73
C ASP A 17 1.73 -5.20 -18.30
N ARG A 18 0.61 -5.02 -17.59
CA ARG A 18 -0.45 -4.12 -18.03
C ARG A 18 -0.03 -2.66 -17.96
N ILE A 19 0.71 -2.26 -16.93
CA ILE A 19 1.25 -0.90 -16.79
C ILE A 19 2.23 -0.62 -17.92
N LEU A 20 3.14 -1.55 -18.23
CA LEU A 20 4.07 -1.40 -19.35
C LEU A 20 3.32 -1.21 -20.68
N ARG A 21 2.27 -2.00 -20.94
CA ARG A 21 1.45 -1.85 -22.16
C ARG A 21 0.81 -0.46 -22.23
N LEU A 22 0.23 0.01 -21.14
CA LEU A 22 -0.37 1.35 -21.09
C LEU A 22 0.67 2.45 -21.33
N MET A 23 1.90 2.28 -20.83
CA MET A 23 3.01 3.19 -21.10
C MET A 23 3.39 3.18 -22.60
N GLN A 24 3.46 2.01 -23.23
CA GLN A 24 3.79 1.89 -24.65
C GLN A 24 2.69 2.37 -25.59
N GLU A 25 1.43 2.31 -25.16
CA GLU A 25 0.27 2.86 -25.89
C GLU A 25 0.25 4.41 -25.87
N ASP A 26 0.92 5.04 -24.90
CA ASP A 26 1.06 6.50 -24.86
C ASP A 26 2.21 6.95 -25.78
N ALA A 27 1.85 7.62 -26.88
CA ALA A 27 2.81 8.12 -27.87
C ALA A 27 3.83 9.14 -27.32
N ARG A 28 3.71 9.59 -26.07
CA ARG A 28 4.66 10.50 -25.41
C ARG A 28 5.72 9.75 -24.59
N ILE A 29 5.55 8.44 -24.38
CA ILE A 29 6.42 7.63 -23.54
C ILE A 29 7.20 6.68 -24.44
N HIS A 30 8.51 6.89 -24.50
CA HIS A 30 9.43 6.01 -25.21
C HIS A 30 10.43 5.44 -24.19
N PRO A 31 10.24 4.20 -23.74
CA PRO A 31 11.23 3.56 -22.89
C PRO A 31 12.52 3.35 -23.69
N ASP A 32 13.59 4.07 -23.33
CA ASP A 32 14.92 3.87 -23.91
C ASP A 32 15.62 2.60 -23.38
N THR A 33 15.03 1.97 -22.37
CA THR A 33 15.54 0.81 -21.64
C THR A 33 14.79 -0.47 -22.05
N ASN A 34 15.43 -1.64 -21.89
CA ASN A 34 14.77 -2.94 -22.09
C ASN A 34 13.48 -3.04 -21.27
N ASN A 35 12.37 -3.39 -21.93
CA ASN A 35 11.06 -3.66 -21.34
C ASN A 35 11.12 -4.54 -20.09
N ASP A 36 11.97 -5.57 -20.06
CA ASP A 36 12.10 -6.48 -18.91
C ASP A 36 12.57 -5.74 -17.64
N LEU A 37 13.43 -4.74 -17.79
CA LEU A 37 13.89 -3.92 -16.66
C LEU A 37 12.79 -2.98 -16.18
N VAL A 38 11.95 -2.47 -17.10
CA VAL A 38 10.80 -1.63 -16.75
C VAL A 38 9.76 -2.45 -15.98
N VAL A 39 9.43 -3.66 -16.44
CA VAL A 39 8.51 -4.55 -15.73
C VAL A 39 9.01 -4.86 -14.32
N ARG A 40 10.30 -5.22 -14.17
CA ARG A 40 10.91 -5.46 -12.86
C ARG A 40 10.85 -4.23 -11.95
N ALA A 41 11.14 -3.05 -12.47
CA ALA A 41 11.05 -1.82 -11.69
C ALA A 41 9.62 -1.54 -11.21
N ILE A 42 8.60 -1.87 -12.03
CA ILE A 42 7.19 -1.76 -11.64
C ILE A 42 6.84 -2.81 -10.58
N ASP A 43 7.28 -4.06 -10.75
CA ASP A 43 7.11 -5.14 -9.76
C ASP A 43 7.69 -4.73 -8.39
N ASP A 44 8.92 -4.25 -8.38
CA ASP A 44 9.63 -3.82 -7.18
C ASP A 44 8.89 -2.66 -6.51
N ALA A 45 8.47 -1.65 -7.28
CA ALA A 45 7.71 -0.52 -6.75
C ALA A 45 6.36 -0.93 -6.14
N ILE A 46 5.62 -1.87 -6.77
CA ILE A 46 4.38 -2.40 -6.23
C ILE A 46 4.66 -3.16 -4.93
N TYR A 47 5.70 -3.99 -4.91
CA TYR A 47 6.07 -4.79 -3.75
C TYR A 47 6.49 -3.93 -2.56
N GLU A 48 7.35 -2.93 -2.78
CA GLU A 48 7.79 -1.97 -1.76
C GLU A 48 6.59 -1.23 -1.17
N ASN A 49 5.68 -0.74 -2.01
CA ASN A 49 4.48 -0.05 -1.55
C ASN A 49 3.59 -0.96 -0.68
N MET A 50 3.47 -2.24 -1.03
CA MET A 50 2.73 -3.22 -0.23
C MET A 50 3.39 -3.53 1.13
N GLN A 51 4.72 -3.60 1.18
CA GLN A 51 5.44 -3.77 2.45
C GLN A 51 5.21 -2.57 3.37
N LEU A 52 5.31 -1.37 2.83
CA LEU A 52 5.11 -0.14 3.59
C LEU A 52 3.67 0.00 4.09
N GLU A 53 2.67 -0.39 3.29
CA GLU A 53 1.29 -0.45 3.77
C GLU A 53 1.13 -1.46 4.92
N SER A 54 1.79 -2.62 4.82
CA SER A 54 1.74 -3.65 5.87
C SER A 54 2.37 -3.15 7.17
N GLU A 55 3.51 -2.45 7.10
CA GLU A 55 4.13 -1.82 8.27
C GLU A 55 3.22 -0.78 8.93
N ILE A 56 2.52 0.02 8.12
CA ILE A 56 1.55 1.00 8.65
C ILE A 56 0.41 0.27 9.37
N ASP A 57 -0.11 -0.82 8.81
CA ASP A 57 -1.19 -1.58 9.43
C ASP A 57 -0.75 -2.21 10.77
N GLU A 58 0.47 -2.77 10.83
CA GLU A 58 1.04 -3.30 12.08
C GLU A 58 1.23 -2.22 13.15
N GLU A 59 1.67 -1.02 12.75
CA GLU A 59 1.81 0.14 13.63
C GLU A 59 0.45 0.62 14.15
N VAL A 60 -0.60 0.63 13.30
CA VAL A 60 -1.98 0.93 13.70
C VAL A 60 -2.48 -0.07 14.74
N GLU A 61 -2.30 -1.37 14.50
CA GLU A 61 -2.75 -2.40 15.45
C GLU A 61 -2.03 -2.26 16.80
N THR A 62 -0.73 -1.98 16.77
CA THR A 62 0.06 -1.76 17.98
C THR A 62 -0.50 -0.58 18.79
N LEU A 63 -0.79 0.55 18.14
CA LEU A 63 -1.34 1.73 18.80
C LEU A 63 -2.75 1.49 19.36
N VAL A 64 -3.60 0.79 18.61
CA VAL A 64 -4.96 0.46 19.09
C VAL A 64 -4.88 -0.49 20.28
N GLN A 65 -3.98 -1.47 20.23
CA GLN A 65 -3.81 -2.44 21.31
C GLN A 65 -3.23 -1.80 22.57
N GLN A 66 -2.31 -0.84 22.44
CA GLN A 66 -1.75 -0.09 23.56
C GLN A 66 -2.80 0.78 24.27
N ASN A 67 -3.81 1.26 23.54
CA ASN A 67 -4.85 2.16 24.08
C ASN A 67 -6.20 1.44 24.26
N SER A 68 -6.24 0.11 24.26
CA SER A 68 -7.48 -0.66 24.21
C SER A 68 -8.40 -0.38 25.41
N ASP A 69 -7.83 -0.17 26.59
CA ASP A 69 -8.58 0.08 27.82
C ASP A 69 -9.24 1.46 27.82
N GLU A 70 -8.52 2.48 27.34
CA GLU A 70 -9.05 3.84 27.20
C GLU A 70 -10.12 3.93 26.11
N ILE A 71 -9.89 3.29 24.97
CA ILE A 71 -10.85 3.19 23.86
C ILE A 71 -12.16 2.55 24.35
N ARG A 72 -12.05 1.49 25.16
CA ARG A 72 -13.20 0.81 25.76
C ARG A 72 -13.89 1.67 26.81
N ALA A 73 -13.13 2.34 27.68
CA ALA A 73 -13.67 3.20 28.72
C ALA A 73 -14.42 4.42 28.18
N MET A 74 -13.98 4.95 27.04
CA MET A 74 -14.60 6.08 26.35
C MET A 74 -15.66 5.68 25.30
N GLU A 75 -15.99 4.39 25.19
CA GLU A 75 -16.91 3.84 24.17
C GLU A 75 -16.60 4.30 22.74
N MET A 76 -15.31 4.44 22.42
CA MET A 76 -14.87 4.95 21.12
C MET A 76 -15.02 3.89 20.03
N ASP A 77 -15.40 4.32 18.82
CA ASP A 77 -15.41 3.45 17.64
C ASP A 77 -13.98 3.11 17.21
N VAL A 78 -13.57 1.88 17.52
CA VAL A 78 -12.27 1.31 17.17
C VAL A 78 -12.01 1.35 15.65
N GLY A 79 -13.03 1.13 14.83
CA GLY A 79 -12.90 1.13 13.36
C GLY A 79 -12.64 2.53 12.82
N ALA A 80 -13.38 3.52 13.32
CA ALA A 80 -13.13 4.92 12.96
C ALA A 80 -11.75 5.39 13.42
N LEU A 81 -11.31 4.98 14.62
CA LEU A 81 -9.99 5.32 15.16
C LEU A 81 -8.85 4.70 14.34
N ARG A 82 -8.95 3.41 13.98
CA ARG A 82 -7.99 2.72 13.10
C ARG A 82 -7.81 3.47 11.79
N ASN A 83 -8.91 3.85 11.13
CA ASN A 83 -8.87 4.60 9.88
C ASN A 83 -8.20 5.97 10.03
N LYS A 84 -8.46 6.66 11.15
CA LYS A 84 -7.84 7.96 11.45
C LYS A 84 -6.34 7.81 11.64
N ILE A 85 -5.90 6.88 12.48
CA ILE A 85 -4.49 6.62 12.76
C ILE A 85 -3.77 6.19 11.47
N LYS A 86 -4.35 5.26 10.70
CA LYS A 86 -3.79 4.79 9.42
C LYS A 86 -3.52 5.95 8.47
N ARG A 87 -4.48 6.87 8.30
CA ARG A 87 -4.32 8.06 7.45
C ARG A 87 -3.25 9.03 7.97
N GLU A 88 -3.16 9.23 9.27
CA GLU A 88 -2.14 10.10 9.86
C GLU A 88 -0.73 9.51 9.70
N LEU A 89 -0.57 8.21 9.92
CA LEU A 89 0.70 7.49 9.73
C LEU A 89 1.14 7.51 8.26
N ALA A 90 0.23 7.21 7.33
CA ALA A 90 0.54 7.29 5.91
C ALA A 90 0.97 8.69 5.48
N ARG A 91 0.25 9.74 5.90
CA ARG A 91 0.64 11.12 5.61
C ARG A 91 2.03 11.46 6.13
N LYS A 92 2.38 11.03 7.35
CA LYS A 92 3.72 11.23 7.92
C LYS A 92 4.81 10.51 7.13
N LYS A 93 4.50 9.33 6.60
CA LYS A 93 5.42 8.52 5.78
C LYS A 93 5.42 8.92 4.29
N GLY A 94 4.64 9.93 3.89
CA GLY A 94 4.55 10.39 2.50
C GLY A 94 3.66 9.54 1.59
N PHE A 95 2.82 8.68 2.16
CA PHE A 95 1.87 7.81 1.45
C PHE A 95 0.48 8.41 1.40
N VAL A 96 -0.25 8.07 0.33
CA VAL A 96 -1.66 8.39 0.15
C VAL A 96 -2.46 7.09 0.09
N ILE A 97 -3.48 6.97 0.94
CA ILE A 97 -4.38 5.82 1.10
C ILE A 97 -5.81 6.28 1.38
#